data_AF-A0A976QEK0-F1
#
_entry.id   AF-A0A976QEK0-F1
#
_cell.length_a   1.000
_cell.length_b   1.000
_cell.length_c   1.000
_cell.angle_alpha   90.00
_cell.angle_beta   90.00
_cell.angle_gamma   90.00
#
_symmetry.space_group_name_H-M   'P 1'
#
loop_
_entity.id
_entity.type
_entity.pdbx_description
1 polymer ?
#
loop_
_entity_poly.entity_id
_entity_poly.type
_entity_poly.pdbx_seq_one_letter_code
_entity_poly.pdbx_strand_id
1 'polypeptide(L)'
;IVVRSVDSHAAEILATSLADSIRQELTTLSLPAGLEASSAPRVLGPAPAPIARLRERWRWHFQVHGPDGEQLRAALARVFLRTTVPDNVAWMVDVDPVEML
;
A
#
# COMPACT_ATOMS: atom_id res chain seq x y z
N ILE A 1 -1.98 0.12 -4.55
CA ILE A 1 -2.64 1.13 -3.69
C ILE A 1 -2.17 2.50 -4.11
N VAL A 2 -3.07 3.45 -4.32
CA VAL A 2 -2.78 4.83 -4.75
C VAL A 2 -3.31 5.81 -3.71
N VAL A 3 -2.46 6.75 -3.29
CA VAL A 3 -2.77 7.84 -2.35
C VAL A 3 -2.69 9.17 -3.10
N ARG A 4 -3.69 10.03 -2.91
CA ARG A 4 -3.82 11.31 -3.61
C ARG A 4 -4.18 12.47 -2.68
N SER A 5 -3.44 13.57 -2.76
CA SER A 5 -3.69 14.78 -1.96
C SER A 5 -3.38 16.04 -2.75
N VAL A 6 -4.02 17.15 -2.39
CA VAL A 6 -3.64 18.49 -2.89
C VAL A 6 -2.27 18.93 -2.36
N ASP A 7 -1.82 18.34 -1.24
CA ASP A 7 -0.51 18.52 -0.64
C ASP A 7 0.38 17.29 -0.94
N SER A 8 1.52 17.52 -1.60
CA SER A 8 2.47 16.46 -1.97
C SER A 8 3.02 15.73 -0.77
N HIS A 9 3.33 16.46 0.31
CA HIS A 9 3.94 15.90 1.50
C HIS A 9 2.93 15.05 2.27
N ALA A 10 1.66 15.49 2.34
CA ALA A 10 0.59 14.71 2.94
C ALA A 10 0.34 13.38 2.20
N ALA A 11 0.40 13.38 0.86
CA ALA A 11 0.27 12.15 0.07
C ALA A 11 1.43 11.17 0.32
N GLU A 12 2.66 11.68 0.39
CA GLU A 12 3.85 10.89 0.68
C GLU A 12 3.81 10.29 2.08
N ILE A 13 3.56 11.11 3.11
CA ILE A 13 3.49 10.67 4.51
C ILE A 13 2.50 9.53 4.68
N LEU A 14 1.28 9.68 4.15
CA LEU A 14 0.27 8.65 4.28
C LEU A 14 0.66 7.38 3.51
N ALA A 15 1.21 7.50 2.30
CA ALA A 15 1.68 6.35 1.53
C ALA A 15 2.78 5.57 2.26
N THR A 16 3.73 6.28 2.88
CA THR A 16 4.81 5.69 3.70
C THR A 16 4.27 5.03 4.94
N SER A 17 3.45 5.74 5.72
CA SER A 17 2.85 5.19 6.95
C SER A 17 2.00 3.94 6.69
N LEU A 18 1.21 3.94 5.61
CA LEU A 18 0.43 2.78 5.18
C LEU A 18 1.33 1.62 4.77
N ALA A 19 2.34 1.87 3.93
CA ALA A 19 3.26 0.84 3.48
C ALA A 19 4.00 0.18 4.66
N ASP A 20 4.47 0.97 5.62
CA ASP A 20 5.16 0.48 6.82
C ASP A 20 4.23 -0.31 7.74
N SER A 21 3.02 0.18 7.96
CA SER A 21 2.00 -0.54 8.74
C SER A 21 1.65 -1.90 8.12
N ILE A 22 1.61 -1.98 6.79
CA ILE A 22 1.36 -3.23 6.07
C ILE A 22 2.56 -4.16 6.15
N ARG A 23 3.80 -3.66 6.02
CA ARG A 23 5.01 -4.48 6.22
C ARG A 23 5.03 -5.13 7.60
N GLN A 24 4.74 -4.35 8.63
CA GLN A 24 4.66 -4.85 10.00
C GLN A 24 3.59 -5.94 10.13
N GLU A 25 2.39 -5.70 9.61
CA GLU A 25 1.29 -6.66 9.64
C GLU A 25 1.61 -7.95 8.86
N LEU A 26 2.26 -7.87 7.71
CA LEU A 26 2.66 -9.04 6.94
C LEU A 26 3.75 -9.85 7.65
N THR A 27 4.64 -9.17 8.37
CA THR A 27 5.70 -9.80 9.18
C THR A 27 5.09 -10.57 10.35
N THR A 28 4.07 -10.03 11.02
CA THR A 28 3.40 -10.74 12.14
C THR A 28 2.63 -11.97 11.69
N LEU A 29 2.11 -11.98 10.46
CA LEU A 29 1.46 -13.15 9.87
C LEU A 29 2.45 -14.19 9.33
N SER A 30 3.66 -13.75 9.01
CA SER A 30 4.75 -14.59 8.48
C SER A 30 5.70 -15.02 9.61
N LEU A 31 5.26 -15.90 10.52
CA LEU A 31 6.12 -16.52 11.55
C LEU A 31 6.72 -17.86 11.06
N PRO A 32 7.87 -18.33 11.61
CA PRO A 32 9.14 -18.41 10.90
C PRO A 32 9.41 -19.74 10.17
N ALA A 33 10.24 -19.63 9.12
CA ALA A 33 11.02 -20.70 8.48
C ALA A 33 10.23 -21.80 7.73
N GLY A 34 10.13 -21.66 6.41
CA GLY A 34 9.74 -22.77 5.54
C GLY A 34 9.28 -22.34 4.15
N LEU A 35 8.86 -21.09 4.00
CA LEU A 35 8.55 -20.52 2.69
C LEU A 35 9.85 -19.99 2.09
N GLU A 36 10.27 -20.61 0.99
CA GLU A 36 11.27 -20.08 0.05
C GLU A 36 11.12 -18.55 -0.04
N ALA A 37 12.22 -17.80 0.09
CA ALA A 37 12.21 -16.33 0.13
C ALA A 37 11.49 -15.69 -1.09
N SER A 38 11.32 -16.44 -2.17
CA SER A 38 10.57 -16.07 -3.37
C SER A 38 9.04 -15.97 -3.16
N SER A 39 8.48 -16.65 -2.15
CA SER A 39 7.04 -16.73 -1.86
C SER A 39 6.60 -15.87 -0.67
N ALA A 40 7.48 -15.04 -0.10
CA ALA A 40 7.09 -14.17 1.01
C ALA A 40 6.23 -12.99 0.50
N PRO A 41 5.19 -12.57 1.26
CA PRO A 41 4.51 -11.32 0.99
C PRO A 41 5.50 -10.13 1.03
N ARG A 42 5.41 -9.21 0.07
CA ARG A 42 6.29 -8.05 -0.05
C ARG A 42 5.52 -6.78 -0.39
N VAL A 43 6.07 -5.64 0.06
CA VAL A 43 5.56 -4.30 -0.24
C VAL A 43 6.59 -3.55 -1.09
N LEU A 44 6.20 -3.15 -2.31
CA LEU A 44 7.01 -2.37 -3.25
C LEU A 44 6.60 -0.89 -3.19
N GLY A 45 7.57 0.02 -3.12
CA GLY A 45 7.33 1.45 -2.90
C GLY A 45 7.38 1.82 -1.40
N PRO A 46 6.78 2.94 -0.97
CA PRO A 46 6.04 3.89 -1.77
C PRO A 46 6.93 4.65 -2.77
N ALA A 47 6.32 5.06 -3.88
CA ALA A 47 6.95 5.86 -4.91
C ALA A 47 5.95 6.88 -5.50
N PRO A 48 6.42 7.97 -6.12
CA PRO A 48 5.57 8.83 -6.93
C PRO A 48 4.93 8.00 -8.07
N ALA A 49 3.64 8.21 -8.33
CA ALA A 49 2.98 7.55 -9.46
C ALA A 49 3.55 8.05 -10.81
N PRO A 50 3.50 7.24 -11.90
CA PRO A 50 4.07 7.61 -13.20
C PRO A 50 3.65 8.99 -13.72
N ILE A 51 2.38 9.36 -13.49
CA ILE A 51 1.93 10.75 -13.58
C ILE A 51 1.80 11.30 -12.16
N ALA A 52 2.81 12.04 -11.71
CA ALA A 52 2.94 12.48 -10.31
C ALA A 52 1.83 13.42 -9.85
N ARG A 53 1.21 14.19 -10.76
CA ARG A 53 0.11 15.12 -10.44
C ARG A 53 -1.00 15.01 -11.49
N LEU A 54 -2.23 14.80 -11.04
CA LEU A 54 -3.42 14.73 -11.90
C LEU A 54 -4.56 15.50 -11.24
N ARG A 55 -5.21 16.40 -12.00
CA ARG A 55 -6.31 17.26 -11.49
C ARG A 55 -5.93 17.94 -10.16
N GLU A 56 -4.76 18.55 -10.13
CA GLU A 56 -4.19 19.27 -8.98
C GLU A 56 -3.91 18.44 -7.73
N ARG A 57 -3.98 17.11 -7.83
CA ARG A 57 -3.65 16.20 -6.73
C ARG A 57 -2.37 15.43 -7.04
N TRP A 58 -1.44 15.48 -6.11
CA TRP A 58 -0.23 14.67 -6.09
C TRP A 58 -0.59 13.22 -5.83
N ARG A 59 0.12 12.30 -6.48
CA ARG A 59 -0.19 10.87 -6.47
C ARG A 59 1.05 10.07 -6.09
N TRP A 60 0.89 9.27 -5.06
CA TRP A 60 1.85 8.28 -4.60
C TRP A 60 1.23 6.91 -4.68
N HIS A 61 2.04 5.89 -4.90
CA HIS A 61 1.56 4.52 -4.95
C HIS A 61 2.53 3.56 -4.29
N PHE A 62 2.00 2.41 -3.90
CA PHE A 62 2.78 1.27 -3.49
C PHE A 62 1.99 0.00 -3.84
N GLN A 63 2.69 -1.12 -3.90
CA GLN A 63 2.12 -2.41 -4.28
C GLN A 63 2.36 -3.42 -3.18
N VAL A 64 1.43 -4.35 -3.02
CA VAL A 64 1.54 -5.45 -2.06
C VAL A 64 1.36 -6.73 -2.85
N HIS A 65 2.32 -7.63 -2.73
CA HIS A 65 2.41 -8.86 -3.49
C HIS A 65 2.54 -10.02 -2.51
N GLY A 66 1.98 -11.18 -2.82
CA GLY A 66 2.22 -12.41 -2.06
C GLY A 66 1.44 -13.59 -2.65
N PRO A 67 1.73 -14.81 -2.20
CA PRO A 67 1.17 -16.04 -2.77
C PRO A 67 -0.28 -16.28 -2.33
N ASP A 68 -0.69 -15.72 -1.20
CA ASP A 68 -2.02 -15.91 -0.61
C ASP A 68 -2.80 -14.58 -0.63
N GLY A 69 -3.72 -14.46 -1.60
CA GLY A 69 -4.57 -13.28 -1.73
C GLY A 69 -5.54 -13.08 -0.56
N GLU A 70 -5.98 -14.15 0.11
CA GLU A 70 -6.88 -14.05 1.26
C GLU A 70 -6.13 -13.50 2.47
N GLN A 71 -4.93 -14.03 2.73
CA GLN A 71 -4.05 -13.52 3.78
C GLN A 71 -3.68 -12.06 3.54
N LEU A 72 -3.37 -11.67 2.29
CA LEU A 72 -3.13 -10.27 1.93
C LEU A 72 -4.35 -9.39 2.23
N ARG A 73 -5.54 -9.78 1.77
CA ARG A 73 -6.77 -9.01 1.99
C ARG A 73 -7.06 -8.85 3.49
N ALA A 74 -6.89 -9.91 4.28
CA ALA A 74 -7.09 -9.86 5.72
C ALA A 74 -6.08 -8.92 6.42
N ALA A 75 -4.81 -8.95 6.02
CA ALA A 75 -3.78 -8.04 6.52
C ALA A 75 -4.11 -6.57 6.19
N LEU A 76 -4.44 -6.30 4.92
CA LEU A 76 -4.82 -4.97 4.44
C LEU A 76 -6.04 -4.43 5.18
N ALA A 77 -7.10 -5.24 5.34
CA ALA A 77 -8.30 -4.84 6.06
C ALA A 77 -8.00 -4.42 7.51
N ARG A 78 -7.15 -5.17 8.23
CA ARG A 78 -6.75 -4.82 9.59
C ARG A 78 -5.96 -3.51 9.67
N VAL A 79 -5.13 -3.21 8.66
CA VAL A 79 -4.40 -1.94 8.59
C VAL A 79 -5.37 -0.79 8.29
N PHE A 80 -6.30 -0.97 7.36
CA PHE A 80 -7.22 0.10 6.97
C PHE A 80 -8.20 0.47 8.08
N LEU A 81 -8.67 -0.50 8.86
CA LEU A 81 -9.56 -0.24 10.00
C LEU A 81 -8.93 0.63 11.10
N ARG A 82 -7.59 0.63 11.22
CA ARG A 82 -6.85 1.46 12.19
C ARG A 82 -6.25 2.73 11.57
N THR A 83 -6.35 2.91 10.26
CA THR A 83 -5.76 4.05 9.57
C THR A 83 -6.70 5.25 9.64
N THR A 84 -6.24 6.34 10.23
CA THR A 84 -6.92 7.64 10.12
C THR A 84 -6.41 8.37 8.90
N VAL A 85 -7.31 8.78 8.02
CA VAL A 85 -6.99 9.49 6.78
C VAL A 85 -7.31 10.97 6.95
N PRO A 86 -6.35 11.89 6.71
CA PRO A 86 -6.62 13.32 6.73
C PRO A 86 -7.63 13.74 5.65
N ASP A 87 -8.45 14.75 5.92
CA ASP A 87 -9.54 15.20 5.01
C ASP A 87 -9.05 15.60 3.61
N ASN A 88 -7.82 16.10 3.50
CA ASN A 88 -7.22 16.49 2.24
C ASN A 88 -6.66 15.31 1.43
N VAL A 89 -6.64 14.10 1.99
CA VAL A 89 -6.10 12.89 1.37
C VAL A 89 -7.23 11.93 0.99
N ALA A 90 -7.15 11.38 -0.22
CA ALA A 90 -7.99 10.27 -0.65
C ALA A 90 -7.10 9.13 -1.13
N TRP A 91 -7.57 7.89 -1.05
CA TRP A 91 -6.78 6.73 -1.43
C TRP A 91 -7.68 5.66 -2.05
N MET A 92 -7.08 4.75 -2.81
CA MET A 92 -7.77 3.65 -3.47
C MET A 92 -6.90 2.39 -3.48
N VAL A 93 -7.56 1.25 -3.37
CA VAL A 93 -6.95 -0.07 -3.52
C VAL A 93 -7.43 -0.64 -4.83
N ASP A 94 -6.47 -1.05 -5.65
CA ASP A 94 -6.73 -1.84 -6.84
C ASP A 94 -6.30 -3.28 -6.51
N VAL A 95 -7.20 -4.24 -6.69
CA VAL A 95 -6.99 -5.66 -6.37
C VAL A 95 -6.88 -6.38 -7.70
N ASP A 96 -5.76 -7.07 -7.91
CA ASP A 96 -5.43 -7.78 -9.16
C ASP A 96 -5.60 -6.90 -10.42
N PRO A 97 -4.90 -5.75 -10.51
CA PRO A 97 -4.99 -4.86 -11.66
C PRO A 97 -4.56 -5.58 -12.95
N VAL A 98 -5.40 -5.50 -13.98
CA VAL A 98 -5.13 -6.08 -15.31
C VAL A 98 -4.02 -5.32 -16.04
N GLU A 99 -3.90 -4.02 -15.83
CA GLU A 99 -2.83 -3.17 -16.36
C GLU A 99 -2.29 -2.23 -15.26
N MET A 100 -0.97 -2.06 -15.23
CA MET A 100 -0.29 -1.07 -14.38
C MET A 100 0.31 0.02 -15.27
N LEU A 101 -0.43 1.12 -15.45
CA LEU A 101 0.00 2.32 -16.18
C LEU A 101 0.47 3.44 -15.25
#